data_AF-A0A6A3BX73-F1
#
_entry.id   AF-A0A6A3BX73-F1
#
_cell.length_a   1.000
_cell.length_b   1.000
_cell.length_c   1.000
_cell.angle_alpha   90.00
_cell.angle_beta   90.00
_cell.angle_gamma   90.00
#
_symmetry.space_group_name_H-M   'P 1'
#
loop_
_entity.id
_entity.type
_entity.pdbx_description
1 polymer ?
#
loop_
_entity_poly.entity_id
_entity_poly.type
_entity_poly.pdbx_seq_one_letter_code
_entity_poly.pdbx_strand_id
1 'polypeptide(L)' 'MGEEELKVFGAWGSPFSRRVEIALELKTVPFEYVEENVSDDKLKSPLLLT' A
#
# COMPACT_ATOMS: atom_id res chain seq x y z
N MET A 1 25.20 -8.58 5.88
CA MET A 1 24.10 -7.75 6.44
C MET A 1 23.06 -7.70 5.34
N GLY A 2 21.95 -8.41 5.50
CA GLY A 2 20.94 -8.51 4.44
C GLY A 2 20.35 -7.14 4.18
N GLU A 3 20.35 -6.72 2.92
CA GLU A 3 19.60 -5.53 2.50
C GLU A 3 18.11 -5.84 2.74
N GLU A 4 17.52 -5.15 3.71
CA GLU A 4 16.11 -5.35 4.07
C GLU A 4 15.25 -4.69 2.98
N GLU A 5 14.75 -5.49 2.05
CA GLU A 5 13.91 -5.02 0.95
C GLU A 5 12.51 -4.68 1.50
N LEU A 6 12.19 -3.38 1.53
CA LEU A 6 10.90 -2.88 1.99
C LEU A 6 9.90 -2.87 0.84
N LYS A 7 8.71 -3.46 1.05
CA LYS A 7 7.61 -3.41 0.10
C LYS A 7 6.41 -2.67 0.70
N VAL A 8 5.84 -1.74 -0.06
CA VAL A 8 4.62 -1.01 0.27
C VAL A 8 3.49 -1.59 -0.58
N PHE A 9 2.58 -2.30 0.08
CA PHE A 9 1.35 -2.77 -0.53
C PHE A 9 0.29 -1.67 -0.43
N GLY A 10 -0.30 -1.33 -1.56
CA GLY A 10 -1.26 -0.24 -1.59
C GLY A 10 -2.07 -0.20 -2.87
N ALA A 11 -3.12 0.62 -2.84
CA ALA A 11 -3.90 0.92 -4.03
C ALA A 11 -3.60 2.35 -4.45
N TRP A 12 -3.45 2.59 -5.75
CA TRP A 12 -3.12 3.91 -6.30
C TRP A 12 -4.06 5.02 -5.81
N GLY A 13 -5.35 4.70 -5.66
CA GLY A 13 -6.38 5.62 -5.16
C GLY A 13 -6.48 5.72 -3.64
N SER A 14 -5.67 4.99 -2.88
CA SER A 14 -5.76 4.94 -1.42
C SER A 14 -4.96 6.08 -0.76
N PRO A 15 -5.61 7.01 -0.03
CA PRO A 15 -4.91 8.04 0.71
C PRO A 15 -4.12 7.48 1.91
N PHE A 16 -4.33 6.21 2.28
CA PHE A 16 -3.57 5.55 3.35
C PHE A 16 -2.23 5.04 2.83
N SER A 17 -2.23 4.34 1.69
CA SER A 17 -1.01 3.85 1.03
C SER A 17 -0.10 5.02 0.64
N ARG A 18 -0.69 6.08 0.07
CA ARG A 18 0.05 7.26 -0.35
C ARG A 18 0.78 7.98 0.78
N ARG A 19 0.24 7.94 2.02
CA ARG A 19 0.92 8.51 3.20
C ARG A 19 2.20 7.75 3.55
N VAL A 20 2.20 6.43 3.34
CA VAL A 20 3.37 5.59 3.61
C VAL A 20 4.44 5.85 2.56
N GLU A 21 4.08 5.89 1.27
CA GLU A 21 4.99 6.26 0.18
C GLU A 21 5.69 7.60 0.45
N ILE A 22 4.91 8.66 0.73
CA ILE A 22 5.45 10.00 1.01
C ILE A 22 6.40 9.98 2.22
N ALA A 23 6.05 9.27 3.30
CA ALA A 23 6.90 9.20 4.48
C ALA A 23 8.25 8.49 4.21
N LEU A 24 8.25 7.46 3.35
CA LEU A 24 9.45 6.74 2.96
C LEU A 24 10.32 7.55 2.01
N GLU A 25 9.70 8.22 1.03
CA GLU A 25 10.38 9.17 0.14
C GLU A 25 11.04 10.30 0.92
N LEU A 26 10.33 10.92 1.87
CA LEU A 26 10.86 11.97 2.73
C LEU A 26 12.05 11.51 3.59
N LYS A 27 12.07 10.23 3.97
CA LYS A 27 13.17 9.63 4.73
C LYS A 27 14.28 9.07 3.83
N THR A 28 14.14 9.16 2.51
CA THR A 28 15.10 8.63 1.53
C THR A 28 15.34 7.12 1.72
N VAL A 29 14.31 6.40 2.16
CA VAL A 29 14.35 4.96 2.38
C VAL A 29 13.90 4.28 1.08
N PRO A 30 14.71 3.39 0.48
CA PRO A 30 14.30 2.66 -0.71
C PRO A 30 13.18 1.68 -0.37
N PHE A 31 12.16 1.63 -1.23
CA PHE A 31 11.06 0.68 -1.13
C PHE A 31 10.54 0.32 -2.51
N GLU A 32 9.90 -0.85 -2.62
CA GLU A 32 9.15 -1.30 -3.78
C GLU A 32 7.66 -1.07 -3.55
N TYR A 33 6.96 -0.40 -4.46
CA TYR A 33 5.51 -0.26 -4.39
C TYR A 33 4.83 -1.40 -5.15
N VAL A 34 3.87 -2.06 -4.51
CA VAL A 34 3.09 -3.17 -5.07
C VAL A 34 1.61 -2.77 -5.07
N GLU A 35 1.04 -2.64 -6.27
CA GLU A 35 -0.38 -2.31 -6.45
C GLU A 35 -1.27 -3.51 -6.06
N GLU A 36 -2.12 -3.29 -5.07
CA GLU A 36 -3.15 -4.22 -4.64
C GLU A 36 -4.45 -3.98 -5.39
N ASN A 37 -5.01 -5.04 -5.97
CA ASN A 37 -6.34 -4.99 -6.56
C ASN A 37 -7.42 -5.07 -5.46
N VAL A 38 -7.77 -3.90 -4.91
CA VAL A 38 -8.91 -3.73 -3.97
C VAL A 38 -10.26 -3.59 -4.66
N SER A 39 -10.30 -3.65 -6.00
CA SER A 39 -11.55 -3.56 -6.77
C SER A 39 -12.31 -4.89 -6.83
N ASP A 40 -11.68 -5.99 -6.40
CA ASP A 40 -12.34 -7.28 -6.32
C ASP A 40 -13.39 -7.27 -5.19
N ASP A 41 -14.66 -7.46 -5.57
CA ASP A 41 -15.82 -7.55 -4.68
C ASP A 41 -15.68 -8.61 -3.57
N LYS A 42 -14.70 -9.52 -3.71
CA LYS A 42 -14.37 -10.58 -2.74
C LYS A 42 -13.62 -10.08 -1.49
N LEU A 43 -13.07 -8.86 -1.50
CA LEU A 43 -12.40 -8.24 -0.33
C LEU A 43 -13.33 -7.34 0.50
N LYS A 44 -14.59 -7.18 0.09
CA LYS A 44 -15.54 -6.34 0.82
C LYS A 44 -16.04 -7.09 2.06
N SER A 45 -15.84 -6.51 3.24
CA SER A 45 -16.45 -7.04 4.45
C SER A 45 -17.98 -7.04 4.29
N PRO A 46 -18.69 -8.08 4.76
CA PRO A 46 -20.17 -8.14 4.66
C PRO A 46 -20.89 -6.93 5.26
N LEU A 47 -20.21 -6.20 6.15
CA LEU A 47 -20.71 -5.02 6.85
C LEU A 47 -20.80 -3.76 5.98
N LEU A 48 -20.30 -3.78 4.74
CA LEU A 48 -20.28 -2.63 3.81
C LEU A 48 -21.20 -2.82 2.59
N LEU A 49 -22.08 -3.82 2.62
CA LEU A 49 -23.14 -4.01 1.63
C LEU A 49 -24.42 -3.29 2.10
N THR A 50 -24.51 -2.00 1.83
CA THR A 50 -25.77 -1.22 1.91
C THR A 50 -26.30 -0.94 0.53
#